data_AF-A0A3D3CN72-F1
#
_entry.id   AF-A0A3D3CN72-F1
#
_cell.length_a   1.000
_cell.length_b   1.000
_cell.length_c   1.000
_cell.angle_alpha   90.00
_cell.angle_beta   90.00
_cell.angle_gamma   90.00
#
_symmetry.space_group_name_H-M   'P 1'
#
loop_
_entity.id
_entity.type
_entity.pdbx_description
1 polymer ?
#
loop_
_entity_poly.entity_id
_entity_poly.type
_entity_poly.pdbx_seq_one_letter_code
_entity_poly.pdbx_strand_id
1 'polypeptide(L)'
;MEEMEASQEKHLRKAAVEALLFAAGEPVALSALVKTTEINEADIKRLMAGLISEYKERNSGIIIAEIADGYQMVTNPDFSLFVKKFKNINQTNKLSSPALETLAITAYKQPITKLEIDQLRGVNSDGAVKSLLDKRLIKIVGKKETPGRPFLYGTTKEFLQY
;
A
#
# COMPACT_ATOMS: atom_id res chain seq x y z
N MET A 1 20.28 -36.91 -11.65
CA MET A 1 20.14 -36.89 -10.18
C MET A 1 20.33 -35.47 -9.68
N GLU A 2 21.43 -34.78 -10.06
CA GLU A 2 21.66 -33.33 -9.80
C GLU A 2 20.54 -32.39 -10.31
N GLU A 3 20.00 -32.61 -11.52
CA GLU A 3 18.92 -31.73 -12.05
C GLU A 3 17.61 -31.81 -11.26
N MET A 4 17.32 -32.96 -10.64
CA MET A 4 16.12 -33.12 -9.80
C MET A 4 16.28 -32.41 -8.45
N GLU A 5 17.47 -32.48 -7.85
CA GLU A 5 17.78 -31.82 -6.58
C GLU A 5 17.75 -30.28 -6.72
N ALA A 6 18.33 -29.74 -7.80
CA ALA A 6 18.31 -28.30 -8.06
C ALA A 6 16.90 -27.75 -8.32
N SER A 7 16.03 -28.54 -8.98
CA SER A 7 14.63 -28.18 -9.21
C SER A 7 13.83 -28.16 -7.90
N GLN A 8 14.08 -29.14 -7.02
CA GLN A 8 13.41 -29.27 -5.74
C GLN A 8 13.83 -28.18 -4.75
N GLU A 9 15.12 -27.82 -4.73
CA GLU A 9 15.64 -26.72 -3.94
C GLU A 9 15.06 -25.36 -4.39
N LYS A 10 14.98 -25.14 -5.71
CA LYS A 10 14.36 -23.94 -6.26
C LYS A 10 12.88 -23.84 -5.88
N HIS A 11 12.15 -24.95 -5.91
CA HIS A 11 10.75 -25.00 -5.48
C HIS A 11 10.61 -24.64 -3.98
N LEU A 12 11.45 -25.20 -3.11
CA LEU A 12 11.45 -24.89 -1.68
C LEU A 12 11.71 -23.41 -1.39
N ARG A 13 12.71 -22.82 -2.05
CA ARG A 13 13.03 -21.39 -1.92
C ARG A 13 11.87 -20.51 -2.38
N LYS A 14 11.21 -20.89 -3.47
CA LYS A 14 10.02 -20.20 -3.99
C LYS A 14 8.86 -20.25 -3.00
N ALA A 15 8.56 -21.43 -2.45
CA ALA A 15 7.53 -21.64 -1.45
C ALA A 15 7.79 -20.85 -0.16
N ALA A 16 9.06 -20.71 0.25
CA ALA A 16 9.44 -19.89 1.40
C ALA A 16 9.13 -18.40 1.17
N VAL A 17 9.49 -17.84 0.02
CA VAL A 17 9.17 -16.44 -0.33
C VAL A 17 7.66 -16.23 -0.38
N GLU A 18 6.93 -17.17 -0.97
CA GLU A 18 5.47 -17.16 -1.04
C GLU A 18 4.83 -17.12 0.36
N ALA A 19 5.29 -17.99 1.27
CA ALA A 19 4.82 -18.03 2.65
C ALA A 19 5.11 -16.72 3.40
N LEU A 20 6.27 -16.11 3.18
CA LEU A 20 6.63 -14.82 3.79
C LEU A 20 5.71 -13.69 3.32
N LEU A 21 5.40 -13.62 2.01
CA LEU A 21 4.49 -12.61 1.48
C LEU A 21 3.07 -12.80 2.01
N PHE A 22 2.59 -14.04 2.09
CA PHE A 22 1.27 -14.36 2.64
C PHE A 22 1.18 -13.98 4.13
N ALA A 23 2.20 -14.33 4.92
CA ALA A 23 2.23 -14.07 6.36
C ALA A 23 2.34 -12.57 6.69
N ALA A 24 3.06 -11.79 5.88
CA ALA A 24 3.25 -10.36 6.12
C ALA A 24 1.94 -9.56 5.99
N GLY A 25 1.13 -9.86 4.97
CA GLY A 25 -0.13 -9.12 4.71
C GLY A 25 0.06 -7.65 4.30
N GLU A 26 1.27 -7.11 4.34
CA GLU A 26 1.68 -5.76 3.94
C GLU A 26 2.85 -5.79 2.94
N PRO A 27 3.17 -4.69 2.25
CA PRO A 27 4.30 -4.65 1.32
C PRO A 27 5.63 -5.00 2.00
N VAL A 28 6.31 -6.03 1.49
CA VAL A 28 7.60 -6.50 1.98
C VAL A 28 8.71 -6.02 1.05
N ALA A 29 9.63 -5.22 1.58
CA ALA A 29 10.81 -4.77 0.84
C ALA A 29 11.71 -5.94 0.46
N LEU A 30 12.34 -5.86 -0.71
CA LEU A 30 13.22 -6.92 -1.18
C LEU A 30 14.40 -7.20 -0.23
N SER A 31 14.94 -6.16 0.42
CA SER A 31 15.99 -6.29 1.43
C SER A 31 15.59 -7.16 2.63
N ALA A 32 14.31 -7.11 3.03
CA ALA A 32 13.79 -7.93 4.14
C ALA A 32 13.69 -9.41 3.74
N LEU A 33 13.31 -9.70 2.50
CA LEU A 33 13.29 -11.07 1.96
C LEU A 33 14.71 -11.64 1.87
N VAL A 34 15.68 -10.85 1.37
CA VAL A 34 17.10 -11.24 1.31
C VAL A 34 17.64 -11.59 2.69
N LYS A 35 17.37 -10.74 3.68
CA LYS A 35 17.84 -10.94 5.05
C LYS A 35 17.23 -12.18 5.71
N THR A 36 15.96 -12.48 5.42
CA THR A 36 15.23 -13.57 6.09
C THR A 36 15.50 -14.93 5.45
N THR A 37 15.64 -14.97 4.12
CA THR A 37 15.85 -16.21 3.37
C THR A 37 17.32 -16.55 3.15
N GLU A 38 18.23 -15.60 3.40
CA GLU A 38 19.67 -15.69 3.11
C GLU A 38 19.97 -15.94 1.61
N ILE A 39 18.99 -15.67 0.75
CA ILE A 39 19.11 -15.76 -0.72
C ILE A 39 19.58 -14.41 -1.25
N ASN A 40 20.49 -14.42 -2.24
CA ASN A 40 20.95 -13.19 -2.87
C ASN A 40 19.79 -12.42 -3.55
N GLU A 41 19.95 -11.11 -3.69
CA GLU A 41 18.92 -10.24 -4.26
C GLU A 41 18.53 -10.63 -5.70
N ALA A 42 19.49 -11.03 -6.53
CA ALA A 42 19.24 -11.38 -7.93
C ALA A 42 18.33 -12.63 -8.06
N ASP A 43 18.54 -13.62 -7.20
CA ASP A 43 17.78 -14.85 -7.16
C ASP A 43 16.40 -14.61 -6.56
N ILE A 44 16.26 -13.75 -5.54
CA ILE A 44 14.93 -13.33 -5.06
C ILE A 44 14.15 -12.64 -6.17
N LYS A 45 14.76 -11.71 -6.92
CA LYS A 45 14.09 -11.07 -8.06
C LYS A 45 13.62 -12.10 -9.11
N ARG A 46 14.45 -13.10 -9.41
CA ARG A 46 14.09 -14.19 -10.33
C ARG A 46 12.97 -15.07 -9.79
N LEU A 47 13.02 -15.46 -8.51
CA LEU A 47 11.99 -16.25 -7.85
C LEU A 47 10.66 -15.49 -7.81
N MET A 48 10.70 -14.20 -7.51
CA MET A 48 9.55 -13.30 -7.46
C MET A 48 8.90 -13.15 -8.84
N ALA A 49 9.69 -12.87 -9.88
CA ALA A 49 9.19 -12.80 -11.26
C ALA A 49 8.50 -14.12 -11.67
N GLY A 50 9.10 -15.26 -11.30
CA GLY A 50 8.50 -16.57 -11.54
C GLY A 50 7.19 -16.79 -10.76
N LEU A 51 7.09 -16.33 -9.51
CA LEU A 51 5.86 -16.42 -8.73
C LEU A 51 4.76 -15.54 -9.34
N ILE A 52 5.09 -14.30 -9.71
CA ILE A 52 4.16 -13.36 -10.35
C ILE A 52 3.57 -13.97 -11.63
N SER A 53 4.40 -14.58 -12.48
CA SER A 53 3.94 -15.24 -13.71
C SER A 53 3.04 -16.44 -13.42
N GLU A 54 3.40 -17.32 -12.47
CA GLU A 54 2.56 -18.47 -12.12
C GLU A 54 1.20 -18.07 -11.57
N TYR A 55 1.14 -17.06 -10.72
CA TYR A 55 -0.13 -16.54 -10.20
C TYR A 55 -1.01 -15.93 -11.29
N LYS A 56 -0.40 -15.28 -12.30
CA LYS A 56 -1.11 -14.77 -13.48
C LYS A 56 -1.62 -15.90 -14.38
N GLU A 57 -0.78 -16.89 -14.70
CA GLU A 57 -1.14 -18.01 -15.58
C GLU A 57 -2.24 -18.91 -15.00
N ARG A 58 -2.24 -19.10 -13.68
CA ARG A 58 -3.29 -19.85 -12.97
C ARG A 58 -4.64 -19.15 -12.94
N ASN A 59 -4.72 -17.90 -13.43
CA ASN A 59 -5.89 -17.04 -13.33
C ASN A 59 -6.43 -17.00 -11.88
N SER A 60 -5.49 -16.94 -10.92
CA SER A 60 -5.78 -17.08 -9.49
C SER A 60 -6.57 -15.87 -8.97
N GLY A 61 -7.34 -16.09 -7.89
CA GLY A 61 -7.99 -15.02 -7.14
C GLY A 61 -7.01 -14.12 -6.36
N ILE A 62 -5.72 -14.48 -6.36
CA ILE A 62 -4.63 -13.76 -5.69
C ILE A 62 -3.56 -13.44 -6.74
N ILE A 63 -2.93 -12.27 -6.62
CA ILE A 63 -1.77 -11.86 -7.41
C ILE A 63 -0.70 -11.27 -6.49
N ILE A 64 0.53 -11.19 -6.97
CA ILE A 64 1.60 -10.46 -6.30
C ILE A 64 1.80 -9.13 -7.03
N ALA A 65 1.67 -8.03 -6.28
CA ALA A 65 1.83 -6.67 -6.78
C ALA A 65 3.10 -6.03 -6.19
N GLU A 66 3.73 -5.15 -6.98
CA GLU A 66 4.86 -4.33 -6.55
C GLU A 66 4.34 -2.96 -6.07
N ILE A 67 4.61 -2.62 -4.82
CA ILE A 67 4.13 -1.41 -4.14
C ILE A 67 5.28 -0.78 -3.36
N ALA A 68 5.63 0.47 -3.68
CA ALA A 68 6.63 1.27 -2.97
C ALA A 68 7.96 0.51 -2.71
N ASP A 69 8.55 -0.05 -3.77
CA ASP A 69 9.79 -0.86 -3.76
C ASP A 69 9.70 -2.17 -2.94
N GLY A 70 8.49 -2.65 -2.66
CA GLY A 70 8.21 -3.93 -2.02
C GLY A 70 7.20 -4.77 -2.80
N TYR A 71 7.02 -6.01 -2.37
CA TYR A 71 6.05 -6.94 -2.93
C TYR A 71 4.96 -7.28 -1.92
N GLN A 72 3.72 -7.39 -2.37
CA GLN A 72 2.58 -7.77 -1.54
C GLN A 72 1.68 -8.74 -2.28
N MET A 73 1.16 -9.75 -1.56
CA MET A 73 0.03 -10.55 -2.06
C MET A 73 -1.27 -9.78 -1.91
N VAL A 74 -1.99 -9.61 -3.01
CA VAL A 74 -3.27 -8.90 -3.06
C VAL A 74 -4.31 -9.73 -3.81
N THR A 75 -5.59 -9.45 -3.58
CA THR A 75 -6.66 -10.09 -4.36
C THR A 75 -6.63 -9.64 -5.81
N ASN A 76 -6.88 -10.55 -6.73
CA ASN A 76 -6.99 -10.24 -8.15
C ASN A 76 -8.17 -9.26 -8.40
N PRO A 77 -7.92 -8.11 -9.09
CA PRO A 77 -8.94 -7.10 -9.39
C PRO A 77 -10.20 -7.63 -10.08
N ASP A 78 -10.10 -8.71 -10.86
CA ASP A 78 -11.23 -9.31 -11.57
C ASP A 78 -12.32 -9.78 -10.59
N PHE A 79 -11.94 -10.15 -9.36
CA PHE A 79 -12.86 -10.59 -8.31
C PHE A 79 -13.26 -9.46 -7.34
N SER A 80 -12.95 -8.20 -7.67
CA SER A 80 -13.20 -7.05 -6.80
C SER A 80 -14.67 -6.92 -6.37
N LEU A 81 -15.63 -7.33 -7.20
CA LEU A 81 -17.05 -7.35 -6.85
C LEU A 81 -17.36 -8.27 -5.66
N PHE A 82 -16.77 -9.47 -5.64
CA PHE A 82 -16.95 -10.43 -4.55
C PHE A 82 -16.25 -9.94 -3.28
N VAL A 83 -15.01 -9.43 -3.41
CA VAL A 83 -14.25 -8.88 -2.28
C VAL A 83 -14.99 -7.70 -1.64
N LYS A 84 -15.57 -6.80 -2.44
CA LYS A 84 -16.37 -5.66 -1.95
C LYS A 84 -17.61 -6.11 -1.17
N LYS A 85 -18.34 -7.09 -1.70
CA LYS A 85 -19.51 -7.68 -1.00
C LYS A 85 -19.09 -8.33 0.31
N PHE A 86 -18.02 -9.13 0.31
CA PHE A 86 -17.54 -9.82 1.50
C PHE A 86 -17.10 -8.86 2.60
N LYS A 87 -16.34 -7.81 2.25
CA LYS A 87 -15.87 -6.82 3.21
C LYS A 87 -16.95 -5.81 3.64
N ASN A 88 -18.22 -5.96 3.20
CA ASN A 88 -19.27 -4.95 3.37
C ASN A 88 -18.77 -3.54 3.05
N ILE A 89 -17.93 -3.42 2.00
CA ILE A 89 -17.44 -2.13 1.53
C ILE A 89 -18.62 -1.46 0.84
N ASN A 90 -19.47 -0.85 1.65
CA ASN A 90 -20.47 0.09 1.18
C ASN A 90 -19.74 1.20 0.42
N GLN A 91 -20.38 1.78 -0.59
CA GLN A 91 -19.83 2.86 -1.43
C GLN A 91 -19.35 4.09 -0.63
N THR A 92 -19.59 4.14 0.68
CA THR A 92 -19.09 5.11 1.67
C THR A 92 -17.57 5.17 1.79
N ASN A 93 -16.83 4.22 1.20
CA ASN A 93 -15.39 4.28 1.17
C ASN A 93 -14.81 5.25 0.12
N LYS A 94 -15.55 5.63 -0.92
CA LYS A 94 -15.07 6.62 -1.89
C LYS A 94 -14.96 7.99 -1.24
N LEU A 95 -13.82 8.65 -1.45
CA LEU A 95 -13.67 10.06 -1.09
C LEU A 95 -14.58 10.91 -1.98
N SER A 96 -15.25 11.88 -1.39
CA SER A 96 -15.98 12.91 -2.14
C SER A 96 -15.00 13.81 -2.90
N SER A 97 -15.46 14.54 -3.91
CA SER A 97 -14.60 15.49 -4.66
C SER A 97 -13.88 16.48 -3.72
N PRO A 98 -14.56 17.10 -2.72
CA PRO A 98 -13.87 17.97 -1.75
C PRO A 98 -12.79 17.26 -0.94
N ALA A 99 -12.99 15.99 -0.59
CA ALA A 99 -12.01 15.20 0.15
C ALA A 99 -10.81 14.81 -0.72
N LEU A 100 -11.03 14.49 -2.00
CA LEU A 100 -9.96 14.21 -2.96
C LEU A 100 -9.08 15.43 -3.21
N GLU A 101 -9.67 16.60 -3.44
CA GLU A 101 -8.93 17.86 -3.58
C GLU A 101 -8.08 18.17 -2.35
N THR A 102 -8.69 18.04 -1.17
CA THR A 102 -8.01 18.27 0.12
C THR A 102 -6.85 17.29 0.32
N LEU A 103 -7.04 16.03 -0.04
CA LEU A 103 -6.01 15.01 0.04
C LEU A 103 -4.87 15.30 -0.94
N ALA A 104 -5.18 15.69 -2.18
CA ALA A 104 -4.18 16.05 -3.18
C ALA A 104 -3.33 17.25 -2.73
N ILE A 105 -3.96 18.32 -2.23
CA ILE A 105 -3.25 19.47 -1.67
C ILE A 105 -2.34 19.03 -0.52
N THR A 106 -2.84 18.20 0.40
CA THR A 106 -2.05 17.71 1.53
C THR A 106 -0.85 16.87 1.06
N ALA A 107 -1.04 15.95 0.11
CA ALA A 107 0.03 15.10 -0.39
C ALA A 107 1.17 15.88 -1.05
N TYR A 108 0.85 16.94 -1.81
CA TYR A 108 1.83 17.76 -2.53
C TYR A 108 2.44 18.91 -1.69
N LYS A 109 1.76 19.37 -0.64
CA LYS A 109 2.18 20.55 0.15
C LYS A 109 2.51 20.24 1.61
N GLN A 110 2.43 18.98 2.04
CA GLN A 110 2.81 18.58 3.39
C GLN A 110 4.24 19.01 3.75
N PRO A 111 4.51 19.42 5.01
CA PRO A 111 3.53 19.63 6.08
C PRO A 111 2.72 20.92 5.89
N ILE A 112 1.38 20.84 5.92
CA ILE A 112 0.48 21.98 5.65
C ILE A 112 -0.58 22.14 6.75
N THR A 113 -1.00 23.37 7.04
CA THR A 113 -2.09 23.65 7.99
C THR A 113 -3.47 23.63 7.33
N LYS A 114 -4.52 23.45 8.12
CA LYS A 114 -5.90 23.56 7.60
C LYS A 114 -6.18 24.90 6.94
N LEU A 115 -5.68 26.00 7.52
CA LEU A 115 -5.91 27.35 7.00
C LEU A 115 -5.31 27.51 5.60
N GLU A 116 -4.11 26.97 5.37
CA GLU A 116 -3.46 26.99 4.05
C GLU A 116 -4.21 26.11 3.04
N ILE A 117 -4.76 24.97 3.47
CA ILE A 117 -5.65 24.14 2.64
C ILE A 117 -6.90 24.95 2.23
N ASP A 118 -7.56 25.60 3.20
CA ASP A 118 -8.76 26.41 2.95
C ASP A 118 -8.47 27.54 1.96
N GLN A 119 -7.30 28.19 2.07
CA GLN A 119 -6.85 29.23 1.14
C GLN A 119 -6.63 28.70 -0.28
N LEU A 120 -6.00 27.52 -0.42
CA LEU A 120 -5.75 26.91 -1.73
C LEU A 120 -7.04 26.42 -2.40
N ARG A 121 -8.01 25.92 -1.61
CA ARG A 121 -9.31 25.48 -2.11
C ARG A 121 -10.31 26.62 -2.33
N GLY A 122 -10.11 27.75 -1.66
CA GLY A 122 -11.05 28.88 -1.64
C GLY A 122 -12.35 28.62 -0.87
N VAL A 123 -12.45 27.48 -0.15
CA VAL A 123 -13.63 27.07 0.64
C VAL A 123 -13.20 26.34 1.90
N ASN A 124 -14.09 26.24 2.89
CA ASN A 124 -13.84 25.53 4.15
C ASN A 124 -13.63 24.01 3.91
N SER A 125 -12.62 23.45 4.57
CA SER A 125 -12.21 22.04 4.45
C SER A 125 -12.34 21.23 5.75
N ASP A 126 -13.06 21.71 6.78
CA ASP A 126 -13.20 21.03 8.08
C ASP A 126 -13.76 19.61 7.92
N GLY A 127 -14.83 19.45 7.14
CA GLY A 127 -15.43 18.15 6.87
C GLY A 127 -14.51 17.21 6.09
N ALA A 128 -13.77 17.75 5.11
CA ALA A 128 -12.83 16.98 4.31
C ALA A 128 -11.63 16.52 5.15
N VAL A 129 -11.01 17.42 5.91
CA VAL A 129 -9.89 17.10 6.82
C VAL A 129 -10.31 16.08 7.87
N LYS A 130 -11.48 16.26 8.49
CA LYS A 130 -12.02 15.28 9.44
C LYS A 130 -12.20 13.90 8.80
N SER A 131 -12.82 13.83 7.62
CA SER A 131 -13.02 12.57 6.91
C SER A 131 -11.71 11.88 6.55
N LEU A 132 -10.69 12.62 6.13
CA LEU A 132 -9.37 12.08 5.79
C LEU A 132 -8.61 11.58 7.03
N LEU A 133 -8.75 12.25 8.19
CA LEU A 133 -8.22 11.77 9.47
C LEU A 133 -8.92 10.49 9.93
N ASP A 134 -10.25 10.45 9.87
CA ASP A 134 -11.05 9.29 10.26
C ASP A 134 -10.71 8.06 9.40
N LYS A 135 -10.45 8.27 8.10
CA LYS A 135 -9.98 7.26 7.15
C LYS A 135 -8.47 6.97 7.24
N ARG A 136 -7.74 7.64 8.14
CA ARG A 136 -6.29 7.54 8.33
C ARG A 136 -5.47 7.78 7.07
N LEU A 137 -5.96 8.60 6.13
CA LEU A 137 -5.22 8.97 4.91
C LEU A 137 -4.27 10.14 5.17
N ILE A 138 -4.58 10.96 6.17
CA ILE A 138 -3.70 12.01 6.68
C ILE A 138 -3.53 11.86 8.20
N LYS A 139 -2.47 12.47 8.74
CA LYS A 139 -2.15 12.51 10.17
C LYS A 139 -1.62 13.88 10.56
N ILE A 140 -1.65 14.16 11.87
CA ILE A 140 -0.97 15.33 12.44
C ILE A 140 0.52 15.00 12.53
N VAL A 141 1.35 15.82 11.90
CA VAL A 141 2.81 15.68 11.89
C VAL A 141 3.51 16.69 12.81
N GLY A 142 2.77 17.67 13.33
CA GLY A 142 3.29 18.67 14.26
C GLY A 142 2.34 19.84 14.47
N LYS A 143 2.87 20.94 15.00
CA LYS A 143 2.19 22.23 15.11
C LYS A 143 3.08 23.32 14.51
N LYS A 144 2.48 24.31 13.84
CA LYS A 144 3.21 25.44 13.27
C LYS A 144 3.56 26.44 14.39
N GLU A 145 4.79 26.94 14.41
CA GLU A 145 5.26 27.92 15.42
C GLU A 145 4.80 29.36 15.07
N THR A 146 3.48 29.53 14.99
CA THR A 146 2.81 30.82 14.74
C THR A 146 1.72 31.04 15.79
N PRO A 147 1.19 32.27 15.97
CA PRO A 147 0.06 32.52 16.87
C PRO A 147 -1.09 31.54 16.62
N GLY A 148 -1.64 30.96 17.69
CA GLY A 148 -2.68 29.92 17.63
C GLY A 148 -2.16 28.49 17.42
N ARG A 149 -0.87 28.29 17.12
CA ARG A 149 -0.18 27.00 16.95
C ARG A 149 -1.02 25.93 16.23
N PRO A 150 -1.48 26.19 14.99
CA PRO A 150 -2.35 25.29 14.26
C PRO A 150 -1.63 23.96 13.96
N PHE A 151 -2.40 22.88 13.87
CA PHE A 151 -1.88 21.57 13.50
C PHE A 151 -1.35 21.56 12.06
N LEU A 152 -0.25 20.84 11.86
CA LEU A 152 0.31 20.50 10.55
C LEU A 152 -0.11 19.10 10.17
N TYR A 153 -0.56 18.92 8.94
CA TYR A 153 -1.02 17.66 8.38
C TYR A 153 -0.04 17.12 7.33
N GLY A 154 0.06 15.80 7.26
CA GLY A 154 0.79 15.07 6.23
C GLY A 154 0.13 13.72 5.94
N THR A 155 0.54 13.04 4.87
CA THR A 155 -0.01 11.74 4.47
C THR A 155 0.52 10.58 5.33
N THR A 156 -0.21 9.48 5.31
CA THR A 156 0.13 8.25 6.04
C THR A 156 0.66 7.16 5.11
N LYS A 157 0.97 5.98 5.65
CA LYS A 157 1.31 4.81 4.81
C LYS A 157 0.05 4.25 4.14
N GLU A 158 -1.08 4.32 4.83
CA GLU A 158 -2.39 3.89 4.34
C GLU A 158 -2.83 4.69 3.11
N PHE A 159 -2.43 5.97 3.01
CA PHE A 159 -2.62 6.76 1.80
C PHE A 159 -1.94 6.16 0.56
N LEU A 160 -0.76 5.54 0.72
CA LEU A 160 -0.03 4.92 -0.40
C LEU A 160 -0.67 3.61 -0.87
N GLN A 161 -1.60 3.05 -0.08
CA GLN A 161 -2.29 1.79 -0.35
C GLN A 161 -3.75 1.97 -0.80
N TYR A 162 -4.28 3.19 -0.70
CA TYR A 162 -5.68 3.54 -0.98
C TYR A 162 -5.92 3.78 -2.47
#